data_AF-A0A959SPN3-F1
#
_entry.id   AF-A0A959SPN3-F1
#
_cell.length_a   1.000
_cell.length_b   1.000
_cell.length_c   1.000
_cell.angle_alpha   90.00
_cell.angle_beta   90.00
_cell.angle_gamma   90.00
#
_symmetry.space_group_name_H-M   'P 1'
#
loop_
_entity.id
_entity.type
_entity.pdbx_description
1 polymer ?
#
loop_
_entity_poly.entity_id
_entity_poly.type
_entity_poly.pdbx_seq_one_letter_code
_entity_poly.pdbx_strand_id
1 'polypeptide(L)'
;AHLEKNEVHVVICDQRMPGVMGSEILRQIRERYPQVRRMLITAYADLQALVDALNEAGICHYINKPWEEDAVRAAVGRAWREYQAEKERAAYTERLLESNRQLEFALRQSLLS
;
A
#
# COMPACT_ATOMS: atom_id res chain seq x y z
N ALA A 1 -14.79 -10.66 -6.03
CA ALA A 1 -14.72 -9.48 -5.13
C ALA A 1 -14.47 -8.20 -5.95
N HIS A 2 -14.90 -7.01 -5.51
CA HIS A 2 -14.75 -5.75 -6.25
C HIS A 2 -13.29 -5.42 -6.64
N LEU A 3 -12.35 -5.86 -5.80
CA LEU A 3 -10.89 -5.79 -5.99
C LEU A 3 -10.35 -6.63 -7.16
N GLU A 4 -11.09 -7.65 -7.62
CA GLU A 4 -10.69 -8.48 -8.75
C GLU A 4 -11.12 -7.88 -10.10
N LYS A 5 -12.11 -6.99 -10.08
CA LYS A 5 -12.75 -6.45 -11.29
C LYS A 5 -12.35 -5.00 -11.58
N ASN A 6 -11.71 -4.32 -10.62
CA ASN A 6 -11.34 -2.92 -10.72
C ASN A 6 -9.92 -2.71 -10.19
N GLU A 7 -9.16 -1.79 -10.81
CA GLU A 7 -7.90 -1.31 -10.24
C GLU A 7 -8.23 -0.46 -9.01
N VAL A 8 -8.00 -1.02 -7.82
CA VAL A 8 -8.19 -0.32 -6.55
C VAL A 8 -6.82 0.02 -5.99
N HIS A 9 -6.65 1.26 -5.57
CA HIS A 9 -5.35 1.79 -5.13
C HIS A 9 -5.29 1.99 -3.62
N VAL A 10 -6.42 2.39 -3.04
CA VAL A 10 -6.57 2.70 -1.63
C VAL A 10 -7.86 2.03 -1.15
N VAL A 11 -7.78 1.32 -0.03
CA VAL A 11 -8.91 0.74 0.68
C VAL A 11 -8.98 1.36 2.07
N ILE A 12 -10.17 1.80 2.44
CA ILE A 12 -10.47 2.34 3.76
C ILE A 12 -11.50 1.43 4.41
N CYS A 13 -11.26 1.00 5.64
CA CYS A 13 -12.15 0.10 6.37
C CYS A 13 -12.41 0.62 7.77
N ASP A 14 -13.63 0.43 8.28
CA ASP A 14 -13.93 0.64 9.70
C ASP A 14 -13.35 -0.51 10.53
N GLN A 15 -12.79 -0.22 11.70
CA GLN A 15 -12.27 -1.24 12.61
C GLN A 15 -13.36 -2.14 13.19
N ARG A 16 -14.56 -1.62 13.47
CA ARG A 16 -15.66 -2.35 14.09
C ARG A 16 -16.82 -2.45 13.11
N MET A 17 -16.94 -3.59 12.46
CA MET A 17 -18.10 -3.95 11.65
C MET A 17 -18.77 -5.21 12.23
N PRO A 18 -20.09 -5.38 12.08
CA PRO A 18 -20.74 -6.62 12.46
C PRO A 18 -20.09 -7.84 11.79
N GLY A 19 -19.71 -8.84 12.59
CA GLY A 19 -19.17 -10.12 12.13
C GLY A 19 -17.65 -10.17 11.91
N VAL A 20 -17.01 -9.09 11.44
CA VAL A 20 -15.56 -9.11 11.14
C VAL A 20 -14.89 -7.77 11.45
N MET A 21 -13.66 -7.83 11.96
CA MET A 21 -12.86 -6.64 12.26
C MET A 21 -12.25 -6.06 10.98
N GLY A 22 -12.18 -4.73 10.89
CA GLY A 22 -11.55 -4.07 9.73
C GLY A 22 -10.11 -4.50 9.51
N SER A 23 -9.32 -4.56 10.59
CA SER A 23 -7.94 -5.05 10.56
C SER A 23 -7.79 -6.44 9.94
N GLU A 24 -8.77 -7.33 10.17
CA GLU A 24 -8.76 -8.70 9.62
C GLU A 24 -8.97 -8.69 8.10
N ILE A 25 -9.90 -7.88 7.61
CA ILE A 25 -10.09 -7.68 6.17
C ILE A 25 -8.84 -7.06 5.53
N LEU A 26 -8.27 -6.03 6.16
CA LEU A 26 -7.08 -5.36 5.64
C LEU A 26 -5.87 -6.31 5.58
N ARG A 27 -5.76 -7.25 6.53
CA ARG A 27 -4.74 -8.31 6.50
C ARG A 27 -4.91 -9.22 5.28
N GLN A 28 -6.13 -9.67 4.99
CA GLN A 28 -6.41 -10.48 3.79
C GLN A 28 -6.12 -9.72 2.50
N ILE A 29 -6.43 -8.42 2.47
CA ILE A 29 -6.10 -7.55 1.33
C ILE A 29 -4.59 -7.44 1.15
N ARG A 30 -3.81 -7.34 2.22
CA ARG A 30 -2.34 -7.30 2.13
C ARG A 30 -1.78 -8.55 1.46
N GLU A 31 -2.27 -9.72 1.83
CA GLU A 31 -1.78 -10.99 1.29
C GLU A 31 -2.06 -11.13 -0.21
N ARG A 32 -3.25 -10.68 -0.65
CA ARG A 32 -3.67 -10.85 -2.04
C ARG A 32 -3.35 -9.67 -2.96
N TYR A 33 -3.28 -8.46 -2.39
CA TYR A 33 -3.06 -7.21 -3.10
C TYR A 33 -2.07 -6.32 -2.30
N PRO A 34 -0.81 -6.73 -2.18
CA PRO A 34 0.19 -6.05 -1.35
C PRO A 34 0.41 -4.58 -1.74
N GLN A 35 0.26 -4.25 -3.02
CA GLN A 35 0.41 -2.91 -3.58
C GLN A 35 -0.70 -1.93 -3.15
N VAL A 36 -1.87 -2.44 -2.76
CA VAL A 36 -3.01 -1.60 -2.39
C VAL A 36 -2.75 -0.95 -1.04
N ARG A 37 -2.94 0.35 -0.94
CA ARG A 37 -2.77 1.06 0.32
C ARG A 37 -3.98 0.82 1.21
N ARG A 38 -3.71 0.40 2.45
CA ARG A 38 -4.74 -0.01 3.42
C ARG A 38 -4.83 1.04 4.52
N MET A 39 -6.03 1.52 4.77
CA MET A 39 -6.33 2.54 5.77
C MET A 39 -7.40 2.06 6.73
N LEU A 40 -7.24 2.36 8.01
CA LEU A 40 -8.18 1.97 9.05
C LEU A 40 -8.85 3.19 9.69
N ILE A 41 -10.18 3.15 9.84
CA ILE A 41 -10.93 4.14 10.62
C ILE A 41 -11.30 3.54 11.98
N THR A 42 -10.97 4.23 13.08
CA THR A 42 -11.22 3.73 14.45
C THR A 42 -11.68 4.86 15.38
N ALA A 43 -12.51 4.55 16.38
CA ALA A 43 -12.90 5.49 17.44
C ALA A 43 -12.08 5.32 18.73
N TYR A 44 -11.09 4.43 18.75
CA TYR A 44 -10.31 4.11 19.94
C TYR A 44 -9.21 5.15 20.16
N ALA A 45 -9.20 5.75 21.36
CA ALA A 45 -8.22 6.75 21.78
C ALA A 45 -6.84 6.15 22.13
N ASP A 46 -6.80 4.88 22.54
CA ASP A 46 -5.53 4.20 22.84
C ASP A 46 -4.91 3.60 21.57
N LEU A 47 -4.33 4.51 20.80
CA LEU A 47 -3.83 4.25 19.47
C LEU A 47 -2.44 3.58 19.51
N GLN A 48 -1.70 3.75 20.60
CA GLN A 48 -0.34 3.24 20.76
C GLN A 48 -0.32 1.70 20.82
N ALA A 49 -1.20 1.09 21.61
CA ALA A 49 -1.32 -0.37 21.69
C ALA A 49 -1.89 -0.99 20.39
N LEU A 50 -2.61 -0.19 19.60
CA LEU A 50 -3.15 -0.62 18.31
C LEU A 50 -2.05 -0.61 17.23
N VAL A 51 -1.16 0.39 17.23
CA VAL A 51 -0.13 0.58 16.19
C VAL A 51 0.74 -0.65 15.99
N ASP A 52 1.15 -1.33 17.04
CA ASP A 52 2.00 -2.52 16.92
C ASP A 52 1.27 -3.67 16.23
N ALA A 53 0.01 -3.92 16.60
CA ALA A 53 -0.85 -4.91 15.94
C ALA A 53 -1.21 -4.51 14.49
N LEU A 54 -1.29 -3.21 14.18
CA LEU A 54 -1.56 -2.71 12.83
C LEU A 54 -0.34 -2.80 11.91
N ASN A 55 0.86 -2.63 12.46
CA ASN A 55 2.11 -2.86 11.74
C ASN A 55 2.19 -4.33 11.29
N GLU A 56 1.82 -5.28 12.16
CA GLU A 56 1.70 -6.69 11.80
C GLU A 56 0.66 -6.98 10.73
N ALA A 57 -0.39 -6.15 10.63
CA ALA A 57 -1.41 -6.21 9.56
C ALA A 57 -1.00 -5.43 8.29
N GLY A 58 0.13 -4.71 8.31
CA GLY A 58 0.63 -3.90 7.19
C GLY A 58 -0.32 -2.78 6.78
N ILE A 59 -0.99 -2.18 7.78
CA ILE A 59 -1.86 -1.03 7.60
C ILE A 59 -0.99 0.22 7.50
N CYS A 60 -1.19 1.00 6.43
CA CYS A 60 -0.30 2.11 6.10
C CYS A 60 -0.74 3.42 6.78
N HIS A 61 -2.04 3.58 7.02
CA HIS A 61 -2.62 4.81 7.57
C HIS A 61 -3.79 4.50 8.49
N TYR A 62 -4.06 5.39 9.45
CA TYR A 62 -5.26 5.34 10.27
C TYR A 62 -5.93 6.71 10.37
N ILE A 63 -7.23 6.72 10.65
CA ILE A 63 -8.06 7.90 10.84
C ILE A 63 -8.85 7.70 12.13
N ASN A 64 -8.74 8.64 13.06
CA ASN A 64 -9.48 8.60 14.32
C ASN A 64 -10.88 9.24 14.16
N LYS A 65 -11.88 8.71 14.87
CA LYS A 65 -13.22 9.28 14.97
C LYS A 65 -13.36 10.14 16.24
N PRO A 66 -14.06 11.29 16.20
CA PRO A 66 -14.64 11.93 15.01
C PRO A 66 -13.55 12.53 14.10
N TRP A 67 -13.77 12.49 12.78
CA TRP A 67 -12.82 13.01 11.80
C TRP A 67 -13.27 14.35 11.24
N GLU A 68 -12.31 15.18 10.85
CA GLU A 68 -12.53 16.33 10.00
C GLU A 68 -12.38 15.93 8.52
N GLU A 69 -13.23 16.45 7.64
CA GLU A 69 -13.21 16.10 6.21
C GLU A 69 -11.85 16.36 5.56
N ASP A 70 -11.20 17.46 5.92
CA ASP A 70 -9.87 17.80 5.40
C ASP A 70 -8.79 16.83 5.87
N ALA A 71 -8.89 16.34 7.10
CA ALA A 71 -7.98 15.33 7.63
C ALA A 71 -8.10 14.01 6.84
N VAL A 72 -9.34 13.59 6.53
CA VAL A 72 -9.59 12.40 5.69
C VAL A 72 -9.04 12.61 4.28
N ARG A 73 -9.36 13.76 3.65
CA ARG A 73 -8.88 14.08 2.30
C ARG A 73 -7.36 14.08 2.22
N ALA A 74 -6.71 14.67 3.21
CA ALA A 74 -5.25 14.69 3.31
C ALA A 74 -4.68 13.28 3.50
N ALA A 75 -5.28 12.45 4.35
CA ALA A 75 -4.85 11.08 4.59
C ALA A 75 -4.97 10.21 3.33
N VAL A 76 -6.09 10.29 2.63
CA VAL A 76 -6.30 9.57 1.36
C VAL A 76 -5.34 10.07 0.28
N GLY A 77 -5.13 11.39 0.19
CA GLY A 77 -4.17 11.98 -0.74
C GLY A 77 -2.71 11.56 -0.46
N ARG A 78 -2.34 11.38 0.81
CA ARG A 78 -1.04 10.79 1.18
C ARG A 78 -0.95 9.34 0.73
N ALA A 79 -1.93 8.50 1.07
CA ALA A 79 -1.96 7.11 0.65
C ALA A 79 -1.87 6.95 -0.88
N TRP A 80 -2.60 7.78 -1.64
CA TRP A 80 -2.51 7.79 -3.09
C TRP A 80 -1.12 8.14 -3.62
N ARG A 81 -0.49 9.20 -3.09
CA ARG A 81 0.87 9.58 -3.50
C ARG A 81 1.89 8.49 -3.19
N GLU A 82 1.78 7.81 -2.06
CA GLU A 82 2.63 6.67 -1.73
C GLU A 82 2.42 5.49 -2.68
N TYR A 83 1.17 5.22 -3.08
CA TYR A 83 0.89 4.22 -4.13
C TYR A 83 1.59 4.57 -5.44
N GLN A 84 1.46 5.83 -5.89
CA GLN A 84 2.09 6.29 -7.14
C GLN A 84 3.62 6.20 -7.07
N ALA A 85 4.22 6.68 -5.99
CA ALA A 85 5.67 6.63 -5.81
C ALA A 85 6.21 5.19 -5.83
N GLU A 86 5.48 4.24 -5.23
CA GLU A 86 5.85 2.82 -5.27
C GLU A 86 5.73 2.23 -6.68
N LYS A 87 4.64 2.54 -7.38
CA LYS A 87 4.40 2.10 -8.77
C LYS A 87 5.49 2.63 -9.70
N GLU A 88 5.84 3.91 -9.58
CA GLU A 88 6.93 4.52 -10.33
C GLU A 88 8.28 3.89 -9.99
N ARG A 89 8.56 3.69 -8.71
CA ARG A 89 9.81 3.05 -8.27
C ARG A 89 9.96 1.65 -8.85
N ALA A 90 8.91 0.83 -8.80
CA ALA A 90 8.93 -0.51 -9.39
C ALA A 90 9.23 -0.46 -10.90
N ALA A 91 8.59 0.46 -11.63
CA ALA A 91 8.83 0.64 -13.07
C ALA A 91 10.27 1.11 -13.37
N TYR A 92 10.83 2.01 -12.55
CA TYR A 92 12.22 2.46 -12.71
C TYR A 92 13.22 1.34 -12.42
N THR A 93 12.99 0.54 -11.37
CA THR A 93 13.84 -0.61 -11.04
C THR A 93 13.85 -1.61 -12.18
N GLU A 94 12.71 -1.90 -12.78
CA GLU A 94 12.61 -2.80 -13.94
C GLU A 94 13.44 -2.29 -15.13
N ARG A 95 13.29 -1.00 -15.48
CA ARG A 95 14.08 -0.36 -16.57
C ARG A 95 15.58 -0.36 -16.28
N LEU A 96 15.98 -0.13 -15.03
CA LEU A 96 17.38 -0.13 -14.64
C LEU A 96 18.00 -1.52 -14.80
N LEU A 97 17.28 -2.56 -14.38
CA LEU A 97 17.72 -3.94 -14.55
C LEU A 97 17.82 -4.32 -16.03
N GLU A 98 16.88 -3.87 -16.86
CA GLU A 98 16.94 -4.09 -18.30
C GLU A 98 18.14 -3.41 -18.96
N SER A 99 18.38 -2.13 -18.64
CA SER A 99 19.53 -1.38 -19.14
C SER A 99 20.86 -2.03 -18.72
N ASN A 100 20.98 -2.45 -17.46
CA ASN A 100 22.16 -3.17 -16.98
C ASN A 100 22.41 -4.46 -17.76
N ARG A 101 21.36 -5.26 -18.02
CA ARG A 101 21.50 -6.48 -18.84
C ARG A 101 21.98 -6.18 -20.26
N GLN A 102 21.49 -5.10 -20.88
CA GLN A 102 21.90 -4.69 -22.23
C GLN A 102 23.38 -4.26 -22.25
N LEU A 103 23.82 -3.50 -21.25
CA LEU A 103 25.21 -3.08 -21.12
C LEU A 103 26.16 -4.27 -20.89
N GLU A 104 25.79 -5.19 -20.00
CA GLU A 104 26.56 -6.41 -19.76
C GLU A 104 26.69 -7.27 -21.03
N PHE A 105 25.62 -7.36 -21.82
CA PHE A 105 25.64 -8.09 -23.09
C PHE A 105 26.57 -7.43 -24.11
N ALA A 106 26.47 -6.11 -24.29
CA ALA A 106 27.32 -5.36 -25.22
C ALA A 106 28.82 -5.44 -24.82
N LEU A 107 29.13 -5.34 -23.53
CA LEU A 107 30.49 -5.47 -23.02
C LEU A 107 31.07 -6.87 -23.30
N ARG A 108 30.27 -7.92 -23.09
CA ARG A 108 30.68 -9.30 -23.41
C ARG A 108 30.96 -9.49 -24.90
N GLN A 109 30.14 -8.93 -25.78
CA GLN A 109 30.38 -9.02 -27.23
C GLN A 109 31.67 -8.32 -27.65
N SER A 110 31.95 -7.13 -27.10
CA SER A 110 33.17 -6.35 -27.40
C SER A 110 34.45 -7.05 -26.95
N LEU A 111 34.42 -7.77 -25.82
CA LEU A 111 35.57 -8.53 -25.31
C LEU A 111 35.84 -9.85 -26.07
N LEU A 112 34.87 -10.32 -26.86
CA LEU A 112 34.97 -11.55 -27.65
C LEU A 112 35.33 -11.30 -29.13
N SER A 113 35.35 -10.03 -29.56
CA SER A 113 35.82 -9.61 -30.89
C SER A 113 37.26 -9.12 -30.85
#